data_AF-A0A9W7ELI4-F1
#
_entry.id   AF-A0A9W7ELI4-F1
#
_cell.length_a   1.000
_cell.length_b   1.000
_cell.length_c   1.000
_cell.angle_alpha   90.00
_cell.angle_beta   90.00
_cell.angle_gamma   90.00
#
_symmetry.space_group_name_H-M   'P 1'
#
loop_
_entity.id
_entity.type
_entity.pdbx_description
1 polymer ?
#
loop_
_entity_poly.entity_id
_entity_poly.type
_entity_poly.pdbx_seq_one_letter_code
_entity_poly.pdbx_strand_id
1 'polypeptide(L)'
;MSHDHYKKWDKYDVEDEEVKVEERSKREERERKLEKLEDLQLNIESSTVDSHLADSESYESRNAVDGFRKVKKGRAARKGKGKKPDAGSVAGVVGAEEVKADDRVEKTAEVVQDKEKDKDNNNKGGVNKTLADNAKDRAEALKLAISQRNDGKREAKDGKYRKALETFTSGLVHLDNYEELLNTWEESNPSAPQDEDADKENEEQPKKKKRNSADVCCGPDAEKIKEQQQLLRPDPLRPEKDNLCITLRRDFNLNIGRSYLELGNVTDASEALKYVLLVDGGNVSAWVARAECFRRMQLFTLADLHLVKATEIDDTDRNAKAVKKMNDKDIIIQKSQKILGDVDGGQDDPVKVMINSRQSAKDFLSQGVEMYKQGNVVFREQFFNTAGEKYEKAANYISAAEQVLMNCQLPDSINNIRVASCLQSAACDLLRKRNFRRAERFSSDAIKFGGFNVTALLRRAEARMELGKFDKAVKDLKACERSLQKKKQRTSNSEAALTDVRERIKRVEYIQSQITGHVKPNTN
;
A
#
# COMPACT_ATOMS: atom_id res chain seq x y z
N MET A 1 24.48 -47.94 -47.26
CA MET A 1 23.99 -46.70 -46.60
C MET A 1 25.11 -45.68 -46.66
N SER A 2 24.85 -44.49 -47.19
CA SER A 2 25.88 -43.46 -47.43
C SER A 2 26.45 -42.91 -46.12
N HIS A 3 27.77 -42.71 -46.08
CA HIS A 3 28.52 -42.16 -44.94
C HIS A 3 28.03 -40.75 -44.51
N ASP A 4 27.29 -40.05 -45.38
CA ASP A 4 26.68 -38.74 -45.09
C ASP A 4 25.53 -38.79 -44.09
N HIS A 5 24.92 -39.96 -43.85
CA HIS A 5 23.79 -40.04 -42.92
C HIS A 5 24.23 -39.88 -41.46
N TYR A 6 25.43 -40.34 -41.08
CA TYR A 6 25.95 -40.25 -39.71
C TYR A 6 26.43 -38.84 -39.32
N LYS A 7 26.94 -38.04 -40.27
CA LYS A 7 27.34 -36.64 -40.01
C LYS A 7 26.20 -35.73 -39.57
N LYS A 8 24.94 -36.12 -39.83
CA LYS A 8 23.76 -35.40 -39.33
C LYS A 8 23.47 -35.70 -37.86
N TRP A 9 23.84 -36.88 -37.37
CA TRP A 9 23.63 -37.29 -35.97
C TRP A 9 24.69 -36.70 -35.05
N ASP A 10 25.94 -36.53 -35.52
CA ASP A 10 27.00 -35.85 -34.74
C ASP A 10 26.69 -34.38 -34.44
N LYS A 11 25.74 -33.77 -35.15
CA LYS A 11 25.27 -32.40 -34.89
C LYS A 11 24.11 -32.35 -33.89
N TYR A 12 23.53 -33.48 -33.56
CA TYR A 12 22.39 -33.56 -32.66
C TYR A 12 22.92 -33.84 -31.25
N ASP A 13 22.93 -32.80 -30.43
CA ASP A 13 23.29 -32.92 -29.01
C ASP A 13 22.09 -33.52 -28.27
N VAL A 14 22.13 -34.84 -28.05
CA VAL A 14 21.07 -35.59 -27.37
C VAL A 14 20.89 -35.07 -25.94
N GLU A 15 21.97 -34.67 -25.27
CA GLU A 15 21.92 -34.16 -23.89
C GLU A 15 21.17 -32.81 -23.82
N ASP A 16 21.45 -31.88 -24.75
CA ASP A 16 20.75 -30.59 -24.84
C ASP A 16 19.25 -30.78 -25.13
N GLU A 17 18.89 -31.75 -25.97
CA GLU A 17 17.49 -32.03 -26.30
C GLU A 17 16.75 -32.75 -25.17
N GLU A 18 17.41 -33.63 -24.41
CA GLU A 18 16.86 -34.22 -23.18
C GLU A 18 16.53 -33.13 -22.14
N VAL A 19 17.44 -32.17 -21.92
CA VAL A 19 17.21 -31.02 -21.02
C VAL A 19 16.00 -30.19 -21.49
N LYS A 20 15.87 -29.92 -22.79
CA LYS A 20 14.72 -29.18 -23.33
C LYS A 20 13.40 -29.92 -23.15
N VAL A 21 13.40 -31.25 -23.24
CA VAL A 21 12.22 -32.08 -23.00
C VAL A 21 11.84 -32.06 -21.52
N GLU A 22 12.80 -32.19 -20.61
CA GLU A 22 12.57 -32.09 -19.17
C GLU A 22 12.01 -30.71 -18.78
N GLU A 23 12.61 -29.63 -19.28
CA GLU A 23 12.10 -28.26 -19.06
C GLU A 23 10.69 -28.05 -19.63
N ARG A 24 10.37 -28.68 -20.76
CA ARG A 24 9.01 -28.63 -21.34
C ARG A 24 8.03 -29.40 -20.46
N SER A 25 8.40 -30.59 -19.98
CA SER A 25 7.54 -31.39 -19.11
C SER A 25 7.24 -30.69 -17.78
N LYS A 26 8.26 -30.13 -17.11
CA LYS A 26 8.08 -29.33 -15.88
C LYS A 26 7.15 -28.14 -16.11
N ARG A 27 7.26 -27.49 -17.28
CA ARG A 27 6.38 -26.37 -17.67
C ARG A 27 4.92 -26.81 -17.83
N GLU A 28 4.67 -27.86 -18.61
CA GLU A 28 3.32 -28.37 -18.81
C GLU A 28 2.69 -28.84 -17.49
N GLU A 29 3.46 -29.48 -16.62
CA GLU A 29 2.99 -29.87 -15.29
C GLU A 29 2.60 -28.64 -14.44
N ARG A 30 3.41 -27.58 -14.49
CA ARG A 30 3.10 -26.32 -13.81
C ARG A 30 1.86 -25.64 -14.37
N GLU A 31 1.73 -25.56 -15.69
CA GLU A 31 0.53 -24.98 -16.33
C GLU A 31 -0.74 -25.71 -15.88
N ARG A 32 -0.69 -27.05 -15.83
CA ARG A 32 -1.79 -27.87 -15.28
C ARG A 32 -2.05 -27.60 -13.80
N LYS A 33 -1.01 -27.38 -12.99
CA LYS A 33 -1.16 -27.02 -11.56
C LYS A 33 -1.82 -25.64 -11.41
N LEU A 34 -1.41 -24.66 -12.22
CA LEU A 34 -1.99 -23.31 -12.22
C LEU A 34 -3.45 -23.33 -12.65
N GLU A 35 -3.78 -24.07 -13.70
CA GLU A 35 -5.17 -24.27 -14.17
C GLU A 35 -6.04 -24.87 -13.06
N LYS A 36 -5.57 -25.95 -12.40
CA LYS A 36 -6.28 -26.53 -11.26
C LYS A 36 -6.47 -25.57 -10.09
N LEU A 37 -5.48 -24.72 -9.81
CA LEU A 37 -5.57 -23.70 -8.76
C LEU A 37 -6.58 -22.61 -9.14
N GLU A 38 -6.63 -22.22 -10.42
CA GLU A 38 -7.62 -21.26 -10.92
C GLU A 38 -9.04 -21.83 -10.83
N ASP A 39 -9.25 -23.09 -11.23
CA ASP A 39 -10.54 -23.78 -11.08
C ASP A 39 -10.97 -23.90 -9.61
N LEU A 40 -10.04 -24.25 -8.72
CA LEU A 40 -10.30 -24.32 -7.29
C LEU A 40 -10.68 -22.94 -6.74
N GLN A 41 -9.99 -21.89 -7.15
CA GLN A 41 -10.28 -20.53 -6.76
C GLN A 41 -11.68 -20.09 -7.23
N LEU A 42 -12.05 -20.39 -8.48
CA LEU A 42 -13.39 -20.11 -9.01
C LEU A 42 -14.48 -20.85 -8.23
N ASN A 43 -14.24 -22.10 -7.86
CA ASN A 43 -15.17 -22.89 -7.05
C ASN A 43 -15.34 -22.30 -5.65
N ILE A 44 -14.25 -21.88 -4.99
CA ILE A 44 -14.30 -21.21 -3.68
C ILE A 44 -15.06 -19.89 -3.77
N GLU A 45 -14.77 -19.09 -4.79
CA GLU A 45 -15.45 -17.81 -5.05
C GLU A 45 -16.96 -18.00 -5.23
N SER A 46 -17.38 -18.91 -6.12
CA SER A 46 -18.80 -19.21 -6.34
C SER A 46 -19.46 -19.73 -5.07
N SER A 47 -18.85 -20.72 -4.42
CA SER A 47 -19.41 -21.32 -3.19
C SER A 47 -19.54 -20.32 -2.05
N THR A 48 -18.62 -19.34 -1.94
CA THR A 48 -18.68 -18.30 -0.90
C THR A 48 -19.82 -17.32 -1.17
N VAL A 49 -19.99 -16.89 -2.43
CA VAL A 49 -21.13 -16.05 -2.82
C VAL A 49 -22.44 -16.77 -2.58
N ASP A 50 -22.55 -18.03 -3.02
CA ASP A 50 -23.75 -18.85 -2.84
C ASP A 50 -24.08 -19.08 -1.36
N SER A 51 -23.07 -19.26 -0.51
CA SER A 51 -23.25 -19.36 0.94
C SER A 51 -23.85 -18.08 1.54
N HIS A 52 -23.35 -16.89 1.17
CA HIS A 52 -23.91 -15.63 1.67
C HIS A 52 -25.34 -15.39 1.19
N LEU A 53 -25.67 -15.81 -0.03
CA LEU A 53 -27.04 -15.76 -0.55
C LEU A 53 -27.97 -16.72 0.23
N ALA A 54 -27.52 -17.95 0.49
CA ALA A 54 -28.26 -18.92 1.28
C ALA A 54 -28.49 -18.44 2.73
N ASP A 55 -27.49 -17.78 3.34
CA ASP A 55 -27.64 -17.15 4.65
C ASP A 55 -28.72 -16.06 4.62
N SER A 56 -28.71 -15.20 3.61
CA SER A 56 -29.74 -14.18 3.41
C SER A 56 -31.14 -14.79 3.37
N GLU A 57 -31.35 -15.80 2.51
CA GLU A 57 -32.64 -16.50 2.38
C GLU A 57 -33.07 -17.19 3.69
N SER A 58 -32.12 -17.77 4.43
CA SER A 58 -32.38 -18.35 5.74
C SER A 58 -32.82 -17.29 6.76
N TYR A 59 -32.18 -16.12 6.79
CA TYR A 59 -32.54 -15.04 7.70
C TYR A 59 -33.90 -14.42 7.34
N GLU A 60 -34.20 -14.24 6.06
CA GLU A 60 -35.53 -13.80 5.60
C GLU A 60 -36.62 -14.77 6.04
N SER A 61 -36.38 -16.06 5.87
CA SER A 61 -37.30 -17.12 6.30
C SER A 61 -37.52 -17.11 7.82
N ARG A 62 -36.45 -16.95 8.61
CA ARG A 62 -36.55 -16.83 10.08
C ARG A 62 -37.33 -15.58 10.50
N ASN A 63 -37.04 -14.43 9.87
CA ASN A 63 -37.74 -13.18 10.11
C ASN A 63 -39.24 -13.28 9.78
N ALA A 64 -39.58 -13.94 8.67
CA ALA A 64 -40.97 -14.21 8.29
C ALA A 64 -41.68 -15.09 9.34
N VAL A 65 -41.05 -16.19 9.77
CA VAL A 65 -41.60 -17.08 10.81
C VAL A 65 -41.81 -16.36 12.14
N ASP A 66 -40.85 -15.54 12.57
CA ASP A 66 -40.97 -14.76 13.80
C ASP A 66 -42.05 -13.68 13.70
N GLY A 67 -42.22 -13.08 12.51
CA GLY A 67 -43.35 -12.22 12.19
C GLY A 67 -44.69 -12.94 12.40
N PHE A 68 -44.85 -14.14 11.85
CA PHE A 68 -46.05 -14.97 12.06
C PHE A 68 -46.26 -15.34 13.53
N ARG A 69 -45.21 -15.70 14.27
CA ARG A 69 -45.27 -16.00 15.71
C ARG A 69 -45.73 -14.79 16.52
N LYS A 70 -45.23 -13.59 16.21
CA LYS A 70 -45.65 -12.33 16.85
C LYS A 70 -47.13 -12.03 16.58
N VAL A 71 -47.59 -12.17 15.33
CA VAL A 71 -49.00 -11.99 14.97
C VAL A 71 -49.90 -12.99 15.71
N LYS A 72 -49.50 -14.27 15.79
CA LYS A 72 -50.26 -15.31 16.51
C LYS A 72 -50.35 -15.00 18.01
N LYS A 73 -49.25 -14.60 18.66
CA LYS A 73 -49.24 -14.18 20.08
C LYS A 73 -50.13 -12.95 20.31
N GLY A 74 -50.09 -11.95 19.41
CA GLY A 74 -50.95 -10.77 19.49
C GLY A 74 -52.44 -11.08 19.37
N ARG A 75 -52.82 -12.01 18.48
CA ARG A 75 -54.21 -12.49 18.36
C ARG A 75 -54.68 -13.25 19.60
N ALA A 76 -53.82 -14.08 20.21
CA ALA A 76 -54.13 -14.77 21.46
C ALA A 76 -54.32 -13.79 22.63
N ALA A 77 -53.46 -12.78 22.75
CA ALA A 77 -53.56 -11.75 23.79
C ALA A 77 -54.85 -10.92 23.68
N ARG A 78 -55.32 -10.62 22.45
CA ARG A 78 -56.60 -9.92 22.23
C ARG A 78 -57.82 -10.77 22.58
N LYS A 79 -57.79 -12.09 22.36
CA LYS A 79 -58.89 -13.00 22.76
C LYS A 79 -58.97 -13.24 24.27
N GLY A 80 -57.89 -13.00 25.03
CA GLY A 80 -57.86 -13.19 26.49
C GLY A 80 -58.41 -12.03 27.34
N LYS A 81 -58.68 -10.85 26.76
CA LYS A 81 -59.25 -9.67 27.46
C LYS A 81 -60.71 -9.40 27.08
N GLY A 82 -61.51 -10.45 26.97
CA GLY A 82 -62.97 -10.34 26.97
C GLY A 82 -63.45 -9.81 28.33
N LYS A 83 -63.59 -8.48 28.43
CA LYS A 83 -64.30 -7.79 29.50
C LYS A 83 -65.72 -8.37 29.57
N LYS A 84 -66.15 -8.88 30.74
CA LYS A 84 -67.55 -9.28 30.97
C LYS A 84 -68.47 -8.13 30.52
N PRO A 85 -69.50 -8.38 29.69
CA PRO A 85 -70.50 -7.35 29.40
C PRO A 85 -71.35 -7.15 30.65
N ASP A 86 -71.40 -5.89 31.12
CA ASP A 86 -72.42 -5.45 32.06
C ASP A 86 -73.77 -5.43 31.35
N ALA A 87 -74.78 -5.97 32.03
CA ALA A 87 -76.14 -6.09 31.54
C ALA A 87 -76.84 -4.72 31.58
N GLY A 88 -77.41 -4.28 30.45
CA GLY A 88 -78.25 -3.08 30.45
C GLY A 88 -78.88 -2.72 29.09
N SER A 89 -80.16 -3.04 28.96
CA SER A 89 -81.22 -2.28 28.25
C SER A 89 -81.26 -2.17 26.71
N VAL A 90 -82.06 -3.07 26.10
CA VAL A 90 -83.30 -2.87 25.30
C VAL A 90 -83.44 -1.71 24.27
N ALA A 91 -83.96 -2.12 23.10
CA ALA A 91 -84.66 -1.41 22.00
C ALA A 91 -83.80 -0.55 21.05
N GLY A 92 -83.95 -0.58 19.72
CA GLY A 92 -84.88 -1.24 18.80
C GLY A 92 -84.67 -0.63 17.39
N VAL A 93 -85.43 -1.14 16.40
CA VAL A 93 -85.71 -0.55 15.07
C VAL A 93 -84.79 -0.93 13.90
N VAL A 94 -85.30 -1.93 13.15
CA VAL A 94 -85.53 -2.06 11.69
C VAL A 94 -84.76 -1.15 10.71
N GLY A 95 -84.20 -1.78 9.67
CA GLY A 95 -83.87 -1.12 8.41
C GLY A 95 -83.13 -2.06 7.45
N ALA A 96 -83.87 -2.71 6.56
CA ALA A 96 -83.34 -3.49 5.44
C ALA A 96 -82.97 -2.55 4.28
N GLU A 97 -81.84 -2.78 3.61
CA GLU A 97 -81.67 -2.37 2.21
C GLU A 97 -80.63 -3.23 1.50
N GLU A 98 -81.10 -3.99 0.52
CA GLU A 98 -80.32 -4.58 -0.58
C GLU A 98 -79.71 -3.47 -1.43
N VAL A 99 -78.41 -3.55 -1.73
CA VAL A 99 -77.86 -2.90 -2.94
C VAL A 99 -76.89 -3.84 -3.65
N LYS A 100 -77.10 -3.84 -4.96
CA LYS A 100 -76.60 -4.71 -6.01
C LYS A 100 -75.11 -4.51 -6.32
N ALA A 101 -74.56 -5.55 -6.94
CA ALA A 101 -73.37 -5.48 -7.76
C ALA A 101 -73.58 -4.55 -8.96
N ASP A 102 -72.56 -3.79 -9.33
CA ASP A 102 -72.32 -3.39 -10.72
C ASP A 102 -70.85 -3.05 -10.98
N ASP A 103 -70.40 -3.50 -12.14
CA ASP A 103 -69.17 -3.16 -12.84
C ASP A 103 -69.07 -1.66 -13.14
N ARG A 104 -67.88 -1.06 -13.02
CA ARG A 104 -67.38 -0.17 -14.08
C ARG A 104 -65.88 0.16 -14.04
N VAL A 105 -65.37 0.16 -15.26
CA VAL A 105 -64.05 0.41 -15.79
C VAL A 105 -63.74 1.91 -15.94
N GLU A 106 -62.44 2.23 -15.82
CA GLU A 106 -61.69 3.36 -16.41
C GLU A 106 -61.74 4.82 -15.87
N LYS A 107 -60.51 5.36 -15.79
CA LYS A 107 -60.04 6.74 -16.01
C LYS A 107 -60.35 7.79 -14.92
N THR A 108 -59.28 8.18 -14.22
CA THR A 108 -58.72 9.54 -14.33
C THR A 108 -57.24 9.53 -13.94
N ALA A 109 -56.41 9.93 -14.89
CA ALA A 109 -55.06 10.43 -14.68
C ALA A 109 -55.13 11.96 -14.55
N GLU A 110 -54.05 12.54 -14.03
CA GLU A 110 -53.73 13.97 -13.86
C GLU A 110 -54.05 14.63 -12.52
N VAL A 111 -53.02 15.39 -12.08
CA VAL A 111 -52.97 16.37 -10.99
C VAL A 111 -52.74 15.79 -9.59
N VAL A 112 -51.46 15.65 -9.20
CA VAL A 112 -50.76 16.44 -8.15
C VAL A 112 -49.27 16.07 -8.20
N GLN A 113 -48.50 16.81 -9.01
CA GLN A 113 -47.06 17.01 -8.77
C GLN A 113 -46.95 18.24 -7.86
N ASP A 114 -46.41 18.08 -6.65
CA ASP A 114 -45.72 19.09 -5.83
C ASP A 114 -45.72 18.69 -4.34
N LYS A 115 -44.98 17.62 -3.97
CA LYS A 115 -44.56 17.33 -2.58
C LYS A 115 -43.24 16.54 -2.49
N GLU A 116 -42.25 16.86 -3.33
CA GLU A 116 -40.96 16.15 -3.35
C GLU A 116 -39.73 17.04 -3.09
N LYS A 117 -39.86 18.11 -2.29
CA LYS A 117 -38.71 19.00 -1.99
C LYS A 117 -38.34 19.24 -0.53
N ASP A 118 -38.89 18.48 0.42
CA ASP A 118 -38.54 18.64 1.86
C ASP A 118 -38.24 17.31 2.59
N LYS A 119 -37.41 16.43 1.99
CA LYS A 119 -37.02 15.15 2.65
C LYS A 119 -35.52 14.91 2.86
N ASP A 120 -34.65 15.88 2.55
CA ASP A 120 -33.21 15.62 2.56
C ASP A 120 -32.45 15.97 3.85
N ASN A 121 -33.12 16.39 4.93
CA ASN A 121 -32.38 16.88 6.12
C ASN A 121 -32.71 16.24 7.47
N ASN A 122 -33.22 15.00 7.50
CA ASN A 122 -33.45 14.31 8.78
C ASN A 122 -33.16 12.80 8.80
N ASN A 123 -32.20 12.32 8.00
CA ASN A 123 -31.88 10.89 7.90
C ASN A 123 -30.62 10.49 8.71
N LYS A 124 -30.64 10.74 10.02
CA LYS A 124 -29.74 10.09 11.01
C LYS A 124 -30.46 9.06 11.89
N GLY A 125 -31.66 8.64 11.49
CA GLY A 125 -32.27 7.42 12.01
C GLY A 125 -31.64 6.24 11.30
N GLY A 126 -30.61 5.63 11.90
CA GLY A 126 -30.03 4.39 11.39
C GLY A 126 -31.15 3.36 11.20
N VAL A 127 -31.49 3.08 9.93
CA VAL A 127 -32.36 1.96 9.62
C VAL A 127 -31.61 0.74 10.13
N ASN A 128 -32.16 0.07 11.14
CA ASN A 128 -31.61 -1.18 11.64
C ASN A 128 -31.67 -2.20 10.49
N LYS A 129 -30.59 -2.30 9.71
CA LYS A 129 -30.45 -3.31 8.66
C LYS A 129 -30.64 -4.68 9.30
N THR A 130 -31.43 -5.52 8.65
CA THR A 130 -31.65 -6.88 9.14
C THR A 130 -30.41 -7.74 8.84
N LEU A 131 -30.25 -8.87 9.54
CA LEU A 131 -29.18 -9.83 9.24
C LEU A 131 -29.26 -10.36 7.80
N ALA A 132 -30.46 -10.44 7.23
CA ALA A 132 -30.67 -10.78 5.83
C ALA A 132 -30.07 -9.72 4.89
N ASP A 133 -30.38 -8.44 5.14
CA ASP A 133 -29.84 -7.33 4.34
C ASP A 133 -28.30 -7.33 4.36
N ASN A 134 -27.69 -7.56 5.54
CA ASN A 134 -26.23 -7.64 5.66
C ASN A 134 -25.65 -8.83 4.87
N ALA A 135 -26.26 -10.02 4.94
CA ALA A 135 -25.80 -11.19 4.19
C ALA A 135 -25.89 -10.98 2.68
N LYS A 136 -26.99 -10.36 2.21
CA LYS A 136 -27.17 -9.97 0.81
C LYS A 136 -26.15 -8.92 0.37
N ASP A 137 -25.93 -7.88 1.17
CA ASP A 137 -24.94 -6.84 0.89
C ASP A 137 -23.52 -7.44 0.78
N ARG A 138 -23.17 -8.43 1.61
CA ARG A 138 -21.91 -9.18 1.52
C ARG A 138 -21.79 -9.92 0.18
N ALA A 139 -22.82 -10.68 -0.20
CA ALA A 139 -22.84 -11.41 -1.46
C ALA A 139 -22.70 -10.47 -2.68
N GLU A 140 -23.42 -9.35 -2.67
CA GLU A 140 -23.37 -8.35 -3.74
C GLU A 140 -22.01 -7.67 -3.84
N ALA A 141 -21.42 -7.24 -2.71
CA ALA A 141 -20.10 -6.63 -2.67
C ALA A 141 -19.01 -7.59 -3.20
N LEU A 142 -19.03 -8.85 -2.76
CA LEU A 142 -18.09 -9.87 -3.22
C LEU A 142 -18.25 -10.18 -4.71
N LYS A 143 -19.50 -10.31 -5.19
CA LYS A 143 -19.81 -10.53 -6.61
C LYS A 143 -19.33 -9.37 -7.48
N LEU A 144 -19.52 -8.12 -7.04
CA LEU A 144 -19.02 -6.94 -7.74
C LEU A 144 -17.49 -6.93 -7.78
N ALA A 145 -16.81 -7.23 -6.67
CA ALA A 145 -15.36 -7.34 -6.65
C ALA A 145 -14.84 -8.37 -7.67
N ILE A 146 -15.40 -9.59 -7.67
CA ILE A 146 -15.03 -10.65 -8.62
C ILE A 146 -15.28 -10.22 -10.08
N SER A 147 -16.42 -9.57 -10.36
CA SER A 147 -16.73 -9.04 -11.69
C SER A 147 -15.69 -8.01 -12.14
N GLN A 148 -15.39 -7.02 -11.29
CA GLN A 148 -14.41 -5.97 -11.58
C GLN A 148 -13.01 -6.55 -11.81
N ARG A 149 -12.61 -7.58 -11.06
CA ARG A 149 -11.35 -8.29 -11.29
C ARG A 149 -11.30 -8.89 -12.70
N ASN A 150 -12.37 -9.56 -13.13
CA ASN A 150 -12.42 -10.20 -14.44
C ASN A 150 -12.50 -9.17 -15.58
N ASP A 151 -13.28 -8.11 -15.40
CA ASP A 151 -13.36 -6.97 -16.33
C ASP A 151 -12.00 -6.30 -16.51
N GLY A 152 -11.30 -6.03 -15.41
CA GLY A 152 -9.96 -5.44 -15.45
C GLY A 152 -8.96 -6.34 -16.15
N LYS A 153 -9.02 -7.67 -15.93
CA LYS A 153 -8.17 -8.64 -16.67
C LYS A 153 -8.44 -8.59 -18.17
N ARG A 154 -9.72 -8.51 -18.59
CA ARG A 154 -10.09 -8.35 -20.01
C ARG A 154 -9.57 -7.04 -20.60
N GLU A 155 -9.74 -5.94 -19.89
CA GLU A 155 -9.26 -4.62 -20.32
C GLU A 155 -7.73 -4.55 -20.43
N ALA A 156 -7.01 -5.19 -19.50
CA ALA A 156 -5.55 -5.28 -19.55
C ALA A 156 -5.10 -6.12 -20.74
N LYS A 157 -5.81 -7.21 -21.07
CA LYS A 157 -5.53 -8.03 -22.27
C LYS A 157 -5.75 -7.25 -23.57
N ASP A 158 -6.73 -6.34 -23.59
CA ASP A 158 -6.98 -5.41 -24.69
C ASP A 158 -5.96 -4.25 -24.77
N GLY A 159 -4.98 -4.18 -23.86
CA GLY A 159 -4.01 -3.07 -23.77
C GLY A 159 -4.60 -1.77 -23.20
N LYS A 160 -5.82 -1.79 -22.64
CA LYS A 160 -6.50 -0.62 -22.07
C LYS A 160 -6.11 -0.41 -20.60
N TYR A 161 -4.82 -0.27 -20.31
CA TYR A 161 -4.29 -0.30 -18.94
C TYR A 161 -4.82 0.80 -18.00
N ARG A 162 -5.16 1.99 -18.52
CA ARG A 162 -5.79 3.04 -17.70
C ARG A 162 -7.17 2.61 -17.21
N LYS A 163 -7.99 2.07 -18.12
CA LYS A 163 -9.33 1.59 -17.78
C LYS A 163 -9.23 0.39 -16.84
N ALA A 164 -8.35 -0.56 -17.16
CA ALA A 164 -8.09 -1.71 -16.30
C ALA A 164 -7.70 -1.30 -14.87
N LEU A 165 -6.82 -0.29 -14.73
CA LEU A 165 -6.43 0.25 -13.43
C LEU A 165 -7.62 0.83 -12.64
N GLU A 166 -8.48 1.61 -13.29
CA GLU A 166 -9.71 2.15 -12.68
C GLU A 166 -10.63 1.01 -12.22
N THR A 167 -10.85 0.02 -13.08
CA THR A 167 -11.66 -1.18 -12.83
C THR A 167 -11.11 -2.00 -11.65
N PHE A 168 -9.80 -2.28 -11.60
CA PHE A 168 -9.18 -2.98 -10.47
C PHE A 168 -9.26 -2.19 -9.16
N THR A 169 -9.09 -0.87 -9.22
CA THR A 169 -9.18 -0.01 -8.03
C THR A 169 -10.62 0.03 -7.51
N SER A 170 -11.62 0.09 -8.40
CA SER A 170 -13.04 -0.04 -8.02
C SER A 170 -13.31 -1.41 -7.39
N GLY A 171 -12.73 -2.47 -7.93
CA GLY A 171 -12.83 -3.82 -7.36
C GLY A 171 -12.27 -3.92 -5.94
N LEU A 172 -11.14 -3.25 -5.64
CA LEU A 172 -10.61 -3.16 -4.28
C LEU A 172 -11.57 -2.45 -3.31
N VAL A 173 -12.22 -1.37 -3.74
CA VAL A 173 -13.22 -0.68 -2.90
C VAL A 173 -14.39 -1.60 -2.56
N HIS A 174 -14.88 -2.40 -3.52
CA HIS A 174 -15.92 -3.39 -3.23
C HIS A 174 -15.43 -4.50 -2.29
N LEU A 175 -14.16 -4.87 -2.37
CA LEU A 175 -13.56 -5.84 -1.45
C LEU A 175 -13.39 -5.27 -0.03
N ASP A 176 -12.98 -4.01 0.10
CA ASP A 176 -12.92 -3.30 1.38
C ASP A 176 -14.32 -3.24 2.03
N ASN A 177 -15.35 -2.92 1.25
CA ASN A 177 -16.74 -2.92 1.73
C ASN A 177 -17.18 -4.33 2.17
N TYR A 178 -16.80 -5.38 1.45
CA TYR A 178 -17.09 -6.76 1.83
C TYR A 178 -16.43 -7.14 3.18
N GLU A 179 -15.15 -6.78 3.38
CA GLU A 179 -14.44 -7.01 4.65
C GLU A 179 -15.09 -6.24 5.82
N GLU A 180 -15.50 -4.98 5.61
CA GLU A 180 -16.21 -4.19 6.62
C GLU A 180 -17.55 -4.84 7.01
N LEU A 181 -18.31 -5.32 6.02
CA LEU A 181 -19.57 -6.05 6.26
C LEU A 181 -19.35 -7.40 6.97
N LEU A 182 -18.21 -8.05 6.73
CA LEU A 182 -17.84 -9.29 7.41
C LEU A 182 -17.53 -9.02 8.90
N ASN A 183 -16.68 -8.03 9.17
CA ASN A 183 -16.29 -7.66 10.54
C ASN A 183 -17.50 -7.20 11.38
N THR A 184 -18.38 -6.37 10.81
CA THR A 184 -19.60 -5.90 11.51
C THR A 184 -20.58 -7.04 11.82
N TRP A 185 -20.61 -8.08 10.99
CA TRP A 185 -21.42 -9.27 11.25
C TRP A 185 -20.84 -10.13 12.39
N GLU A 186 -19.52 -10.33 12.42
CA GLU A 186 -18.83 -11.06 13.50
C GLU A 186 -19.04 -10.40 14.86
N GLU A 187 -18.94 -9.07 14.93
CA GLU A 187 -19.20 -8.29 16.15
C GLU A 187 -20.67 -8.39 16.60
N SER A 188 -21.61 -8.47 15.65
CA SER A 188 -23.04 -8.52 15.94
C SER A 188 -23.55 -9.92 16.30
N ASN A 189 -22.80 -10.97 15.97
CA ASN A 189 -23.20 -12.36 16.17
C ASN A 189 -22.09 -13.21 16.86
N PRO A 190 -21.74 -12.89 18.11
CA PRO A 190 -20.68 -13.59 18.85
C PRO A 190 -20.99 -15.07 19.13
N SER A 191 -22.24 -15.50 18.92
CA SER A 191 -22.69 -16.89 19.09
C SER A 191 -22.40 -17.79 17.88
N ALA A 192 -21.81 -17.26 16.80
CA ALA A 192 -21.32 -18.10 15.71
C ALA A 192 -20.32 -19.10 16.31
N PRO A 193 -20.44 -20.41 16.01
CA PRO A 193 -19.55 -21.42 16.58
C PRO A 193 -18.12 -21.03 16.23
N GLN A 194 -17.40 -20.51 17.20
CA GLN A 194 -15.95 -20.44 17.13
C GLN A 194 -15.51 -21.90 17.13
N ASP A 195 -14.75 -22.31 16.13
CA ASP A 195 -14.18 -23.67 16.05
C ASP A 195 -13.21 -23.84 17.24
N GLU A 196 -13.73 -24.09 18.45
CA GLU A 196 -12.98 -24.26 19.71
C GLU A 196 -12.01 -25.47 19.68
N ASP A 197 -12.02 -26.24 18.59
CA ASP A 197 -11.19 -27.42 18.39
C ASP A 197 -9.83 -27.12 17.71
N ALA A 198 -9.58 -25.89 17.24
CA ALA A 198 -8.32 -25.54 16.55
C ALA A 198 -7.17 -25.12 17.50
N ASP A 199 -7.45 -24.70 18.73
CA ASP A 199 -6.46 -24.00 19.58
C ASP A 199 -5.79 -24.87 20.67
N LYS A 200 -6.00 -26.18 20.71
CA LYS A 200 -5.46 -27.05 21.79
C LYS A 200 -4.05 -27.62 21.58
N GLU A 201 -3.38 -27.38 20.44
CA GLU A 201 -2.09 -28.06 20.14
C GLU A 201 -0.83 -27.18 20.11
N ASN A 202 -0.85 -25.89 20.48
CA ASN A 202 0.35 -25.04 20.30
C ASN A 202 0.89 -24.28 21.53
N GLU A 203 0.48 -24.65 22.75
CA GLU A 203 1.06 -24.09 23.98
C GLU A 203 2.16 -24.99 24.57
N GLU A 204 3.32 -25.09 23.93
CA GLU A 204 4.59 -25.36 24.65
C GLU A 204 5.82 -25.04 23.78
N GLN A 205 6.24 -23.76 23.76
CA GLN A 205 7.61 -23.41 23.38
C GLN A 205 8.27 -22.51 24.44
N PRO A 206 9.53 -22.81 24.83
CA PRO A 206 10.20 -22.12 25.93
C PRO A 206 10.62 -20.69 25.55
N LYS A 207 10.24 -19.74 26.43
CA LYS A 207 10.59 -18.31 26.35
C LYS A 207 12.12 -18.12 26.33
N LYS A 208 12.70 -17.87 25.15
CA LYS A 208 14.10 -17.45 25.01
C LYS A 208 14.28 -16.02 25.53
N LYS A 209 15.22 -15.85 26.47
CA LYS A 209 15.60 -14.56 27.05
C LYS A 209 16.12 -13.59 25.97
N LYS A 210 15.46 -12.44 25.83
CA LYS A 210 15.92 -11.33 24.96
C LYS A 210 17.22 -10.75 25.53
N ARG A 211 18.27 -10.67 24.71
CA ARG A 211 19.50 -9.92 25.01
C ARG A 211 19.26 -8.45 24.66
N ASN A 212 19.56 -7.55 25.59
CA ASN A 212 19.56 -6.11 25.37
C ASN A 212 20.82 -5.72 24.58
N SER A 213 20.68 -5.44 23.29
CA SER A 213 21.70 -4.66 22.55
C SER A 213 21.14 -3.28 22.27
N ALA A 214 21.54 -2.32 23.11
CA ALA A 214 21.33 -0.90 22.88
C ALA A 214 22.26 -0.46 21.74
N ASP A 215 21.77 -0.57 20.50
CA ASP A 215 22.36 0.11 19.34
C ASP A 215 21.32 1.08 18.78
N VAL A 216 21.29 2.26 19.41
CA VAL A 216 20.41 3.38 19.08
C VAL A 216 20.99 4.08 17.86
N CYS A 217 20.58 3.64 16.67
CA CYS A 217 20.85 4.41 15.45
C CYS A 217 19.75 4.36 14.39
N CYS A 218 18.69 3.58 14.62
CA CYS A 218 17.55 3.53 13.73
C CYS A 218 16.35 4.09 14.48
N GLY A 219 15.71 5.13 13.94
CA GLY A 219 14.54 5.77 14.55
C GLY A 219 13.38 4.79 14.76
N PRO A 220 12.30 5.21 15.45
CA PRO A 220 11.13 4.37 15.78
C PRO A 220 10.49 3.67 14.56
N ASP A 221 10.78 4.11 13.34
CA ASP A 221 10.31 3.47 12.11
C ASP A 221 11.05 2.16 11.77
N ALA A 222 12.30 1.97 12.20
CA ALA A 222 13.05 0.76 11.86
C ALA A 222 12.66 -0.46 12.70
N GLU A 223 12.23 -0.26 13.95
CA GLU A 223 11.63 -1.33 14.76
C GLU A 223 10.26 -1.72 14.21
N LYS A 224 9.44 -0.76 13.77
CA LYS A 224 8.18 -1.04 13.05
C LYS A 224 8.42 -1.79 11.74
N ILE A 225 9.47 -1.45 10.99
CA ILE A 225 9.85 -2.18 9.77
C ILE A 225 10.34 -3.59 10.11
N LYS A 226 11.09 -3.77 11.20
CA LYS A 226 11.50 -5.12 11.67
C LYS A 226 10.31 -5.95 12.15
N GLU A 227 9.33 -5.37 12.84
CA GLU A 227 8.07 -6.04 13.19
C GLU A 227 7.27 -6.42 11.94
N GLN A 228 7.20 -5.52 10.95
CA GLN A 228 6.59 -5.84 9.64
C GLN A 228 7.34 -6.96 8.88
N GLN A 229 8.66 -7.05 9.04
CA GLN A 229 9.47 -8.12 8.42
C GLN A 229 9.44 -9.44 9.22
N GLN A 230 9.18 -9.40 10.54
CA GLN A 230 9.04 -10.60 11.37
C GLN A 230 7.70 -11.34 11.15
N LEU A 231 6.72 -10.69 10.50
CA LEU A 231 5.48 -11.32 10.02
C LEU A 231 5.69 -12.21 8.78
N LEU A 232 6.90 -12.26 8.20
CA LEU A 232 7.20 -13.05 6.99
C LEU A 232 7.59 -14.51 7.28
N ARG A 233 6.76 -15.23 8.04
CA ARG A 233 6.67 -16.68 7.85
C ARG A 233 5.20 -17.11 7.81
N PRO A 234 4.69 -17.31 6.59
CA PRO A 234 4.08 -18.59 6.28
C PRO A 234 4.88 -19.36 5.23
N ASP A 235 4.90 -20.68 5.37
CA ASP A 235 5.48 -21.66 4.45
C ASP A 235 4.58 -21.85 3.21
N PRO A 236 5.12 -22.17 2.00
CA PRO A 236 4.54 -21.80 0.70
C PRO A 236 3.59 -22.84 0.07
N LEU A 237 2.93 -23.71 0.85
CA LEU A 237 2.08 -24.78 0.27
C LEU A 237 0.71 -24.99 0.93
N ARG A 238 0.21 -24.09 1.78
CA ARG A 238 -1.09 -24.35 2.41
C ARG A 238 -1.94 -23.11 2.69
N PRO A 239 -3.16 -23.09 2.12
CA PRO A 239 -4.35 -22.55 2.75
C PRO A 239 -4.81 -23.48 3.88
N GLU A 240 -4.49 -23.16 5.13
CA GLU A 240 -5.41 -23.53 6.22
C GLU A 240 -6.53 -22.50 6.19
N LYS A 241 -7.67 -22.87 5.57
CA LYS A 241 -8.85 -22.02 5.34
C LYS A 241 -8.47 -20.59 4.88
N ASP A 242 -7.98 -20.48 3.65
CA ASP A 242 -7.66 -19.20 3.01
C ASP A 242 -8.81 -18.19 3.15
N ASN A 243 -8.48 -17.03 3.71
CA ASN A 243 -9.35 -15.87 3.68
C ASN A 243 -9.42 -15.38 2.23
N LEU A 244 -10.52 -15.67 1.53
CA LEU A 244 -10.80 -15.28 0.14
C LEU A 244 -10.44 -13.80 -0.13
N CYS A 245 -10.60 -12.93 0.87
CA CYS A 245 -10.21 -11.53 0.78
C CYS A 245 -8.72 -11.33 0.49
N ILE A 246 -7.85 -12.08 1.17
CA ILE A 246 -6.40 -12.02 0.98
C ILE A 246 -6.06 -12.40 -0.46
N THR A 247 -6.65 -13.48 -0.96
CA THR A 247 -6.45 -13.97 -2.34
C THR A 247 -6.91 -12.94 -3.37
N LEU A 248 -8.11 -12.38 -3.23
CA LEU A 248 -8.62 -11.35 -4.14
C LEU A 248 -7.79 -10.06 -4.08
N ARG A 249 -7.41 -9.62 -2.87
CA ARG A 249 -6.60 -8.40 -2.67
C ARG A 249 -5.21 -8.56 -3.26
N ARG A 250 -4.60 -9.74 -3.12
CA ARG A 250 -3.34 -10.10 -3.79
C ARG A 250 -3.49 -9.98 -5.31
N ASP A 251 -4.53 -10.58 -5.88
CA ASP A 251 -4.78 -10.55 -7.32
C ASP A 251 -5.01 -9.13 -7.84
N PHE A 252 -5.80 -8.31 -7.13
CA PHE A 252 -6.00 -6.91 -7.48
C PHE A 252 -4.69 -6.12 -7.45
N ASN A 253 -3.92 -6.21 -6.37
CA ASN A 253 -2.65 -5.48 -6.26
C ASN A 253 -1.62 -5.92 -7.30
N LEU A 254 -1.59 -7.20 -7.67
CA LEU A 254 -0.74 -7.70 -8.74
C LEU A 254 -1.09 -7.04 -10.08
N ASN A 255 -2.38 -6.99 -10.41
CA ASN A 255 -2.84 -6.43 -11.69
C ASN A 255 -2.82 -4.89 -11.72
N ILE A 256 -3.05 -4.23 -10.58
CA ILE A 256 -2.83 -2.79 -10.40
C ILE A 256 -1.34 -2.46 -10.64
N GLY A 257 -0.45 -3.22 -10.01
CA GLY A 257 1.00 -3.06 -10.18
C GLY A 257 1.44 -3.21 -11.64
N ARG A 258 0.95 -4.23 -12.34
CA ARG A 258 1.19 -4.43 -13.77
C ARG A 258 0.61 -3.29 -14.63
N SER A 259 -0.60 -2.84 -14.34
CA SER A 259 -1.23 -1.74 -15.08
C SER A 259 -0.44 -0.44 -14.92
N TYR A 260 0.01 -0.10 -13.70
CA TYR A 260 0.90 1.03 -13.48
C TYR A 260 2.23 0.89 -14.21
N LEU A 261 2.81 -0.31 -14.24
CA LEU A 261 4.07 -0.57 -14.94
C LEU A 261 3.95 -0.30 -16.44
N GLU A 262 2.87 -0.76 -17.08
CA GLU A 262 2.60 -0.51 -18.50
C GLU A 262 2.29 0.96 -18.80
N LEU A 263 1.68 1.68 -17.85
CA LEU A 263 1.48 3.13 -17.94
C LEU A 263 2.75 3.96 -17.69
N GLY A 264 3.87 3.33 -17.33
CA GLY A 264 5.14 3.99 -17.02
C GLY A 264 5.22 4.57 -15.60
N ASN A 265 4.20 4.36 -14.76
CA ASN A 265 4.18 4.79 -13.35
C ASN A 265 4.91 3.77 -12.47
N VAL A 266 6.22 3.66 -12.65
CA VAL A 266 7.07 2.60 -12.05
C VAL A 266 7.12 2.64 -10.52
N THR A 267 6.90 3.80 -9.91
CA THR A 267 6.92 3.98 -8.45
C THR A 267 5.67 3.42 -7.80
N ASP A 268 4.50 3.78 -8.32
CA ASP A 268 3.21 3.27 -7.87
C ASP A 268 3.07 1.76 -8.16
N ALA A 269 3.61 1.30 -9.31
CA ALA A 269 3.71 -0.11 -9.64
C ALA A 269 4.50 -0.92 -8.59
N SER A 270 5.69 -0.44 -8.24
CA SER A 270 6.56 -1.11 -7.25
C SER A 270 5.90 -1.23 -5.86
N GLU A 271 5.09 -0.23 -5.47
CA GLU A 271 4.39 -0.25 -4.18
C GLU A 271 3.22 -1.25 -4.16
N ALA A 272 2.39 -1.28 -5.21
CA ALA A 272 1.33 -2.28 -5.32
C ALA A 272 1.91 -3.71 -5.32
N LEU A 273 3.01 -3.93 -6.04
CA LEU A 273 3.68 -5.24 -6.09
C LEU A 273 4.35 -5.62 -4.76
N LYS A 274 4.78 -4.65 -3.95
CA LYS A 274 5.30 -4.91 -2.60
C LYS A 274 4.26 -5.58 -1.72
N TYR A 275 3.01 -5.13 -1.77
CA TYR A 275 1.92 -5.75 -1.01
C TYR A 275 1.78 -7.23 -1.37
N VAL A 276 1.79 -7.56 -2.66
CA VAL A 276 1.71 -8.94 -3.15
C VAL A 276 2.83 -9.80 -2.57
N LEU A 277 4.06 -9.29 -2.53
CA LEU A 277 5.22 -10.03 -2.00
C LEU A 277 5.24 -10.16 -0.48
N LEU A 278 4.58 -9.25 0.24
CA LEU A 278 4.41 -9.36 1.69
C LEU A 278 3.39 -10.45 2.05
N VAL A 279 2.35 -10.61 1.23
CA VAL A 279 1.32 -11.64 1.40
C VAL A 279 1.79 -13.00 0.87
N ASP A 280 2.43 -12.99 -0.29
CA ASP A 280 2.83 -14.17 -1.05
C ASP A 280 4.27 -13.99 -1.57
N GLY A 281 5.23 -14.32 -0.71
CA GLY A 281 6.66 -14.27 -1.04
C GLY A 281 7.07 -15.28 -2.13
N GLY A 282 6.20 -16.24 -2.48
CA GLY A 282 6.39 -17.21 -3.56
C GLY A 282 5.91 -16.71 -4.93
N ASN A 283 5.34 -15.51 -5.02
CA ASN A 283 4.76 -15.01 -6.26
C ASN A 283 5.83 -14.56 -7.27
N VAL A 284 6.29 -15.49 -8.12
CA VAL A 284 7.31 -15.26 -9.17
C VAL A 284 6.95 -14.07 -10.06
N SER A 285 5.69 -13.98 -10.47
CA SER A 285 5.18 -12.90 -11.31
C SER A 285 5.35 -11.52 -10.67
N ALA A 286 5.06 -11.39 -9.36
CA ALA A 286 5.25 -10.15 -8.63
C ALA A 286 6.73 -9.79 -8.48
N TRP A 287 7.61 -10.77 -8.21
CA TRP A 287 9.05 -10.56 -8.16
C TRP A 287 9.60 -10.03 -9.50
N VAL A 288 9.22 -10.65 -10.62
CA VAL A 288 9.65 -10.23 -11.96
C VAL A 288 9.12 -8.83 -12.31
N ALA A 289 7.83 -8.57 -12.09
CA ALA A 289 7.25 -7.25 -12.37
C ALA A 289 7.89 -6.14 -11.52
N ARG A 290 8.22 -6.44 -10.24
CA ARG A 290 8.86 -5.48 -9.35
C ARG A 290 10.33 -5.26 -9.72
N ALA A 291 11.03 -6.30 -10.15
CA ALA A 291 12.36 -6.18 -10.73
C ALA A 291 12.37 -5.27 -11.96
N GLU A 292 11.39 -5.42 -12.86
CA GLU A 292 11.24 -4.57 -14.04
C GLU A 292 11.00 -3.11 -13.65
N CYS A 293 10.23 -2.83 -12.58
CA CYS A 293 10.11 -1.49 -12.02
C CYS A 293 11.48 -0.93 -11.62
N PHE A 294 12.29 -1.70 -10.89
CA PHE A 294 13.64 -1.29 -10.48
C PHE A 294 14.59 -1.11 -11.65
N ARG A 295 14.51 -1.96 -12.68
CA ARG A 295 15.30 -1.84 -13.90
C ARG A 295 14.96 -0.54 -14.63
N ARG A 296 13.67 -0.20 -14.80
CA ARG A 296 13.22 1.07 -15.41
C ARG A 296 13.60 2.30 -14.58
N MET A 297 13.71 2.17 -13.26
CA MET A 297 14.25 3.21 -12.37
C MET A 297 15.79 3.34 -12.42
N GLN A 298 16.48 2.52 -13.23
CA GLN A 298 17.94 2.41 -13.34
C GLN A 298 18.61 1.90 -12.04
N LEU A 299 17.92 1.01 -11.32
CA LEU A 299 18.36 0.40 -10.07
C LEU A 299 18.73 -1.06 -10.31
N PHE A 300 19.67 -1.28 -11.22
CA PHE A 300 19.93 -2.62 -11.78
C PHE A 300 20.39 -3.65 -10.75
N THR A 301 21.13 -3.25 -9.70
CA THR A 301 21.53 -4.16 -8.61
C THR A 301 20.33 -4.64 -7.79
N LEU A 302 19.34 -3.76 -7.56
CA LEU A 302 18.13 -4.10 -6.82
C LEU A 302 17.18 -4.94 -7.69
N ALA A 303 17.10 -4.63 -8.98
CA ALA A 303 16.40 -5.46 -9.95
C ALA A 303 17.00 -6.87 -10.02
N ASP A 304 18.34 -7.00 -10.04
CA ASP A 304 19.03 -8.28 -10.05
C ASP A 304 18.69 -9.12 -8.81
N LEU A 305 18.69 -8.53 -7.61
CA LEU A 305 18.26 -9.19 -6.37
C LEU A 305 16.84 -9.79 -6.48
N HIS A 306 15.90 -9.05 -7.08
CA HIS A 306 14.53 -9.53 -7.28
C HIS A 306 14.45 -10.64 -8.34
N LEU A 307 15.27 -10.55 -9.41
CA LEU A 307 15.31 -11.55 -10.48
C LEU A 307 15.97 -12.84 -10.02
N VAL A 308 17.04 -12.76 -9.23
CA VAL A 308 17.66 -13.92 -8.57
C VAL A 308 16.59 -14.61 -7.72
N LYS A 309 15.85 -13.86 -6.90
CA LYS A 309 14.79 -14.45 -6.08
C LYS A 309 13.68 -15.10 -6.91
N ALA A 310 13.25 -14.47 -8.00
CA ALA A 310 12.29 -15.04 -8.93
C ALA A 310 12.79 -16.38 -9.52
N THR A 311 14.05 -16.43 -9.95
CA THR A 311 14.66 -17.65 -10.52
C THR A 311 14.99 -18.73 -9.48
N GLU A 312 15.13 -18.37 -8.20
CA GLU A 312 15.25 -19.34 -7.10
C GLU A 312 13.92 -20.02 -6.80
N ILE A 313 12.82 -19.26 -6.86
CA ILE A 313 11.48 -19.80 -6.65
C ILE A 313 11.07 -20.67 -7.84
N ASP A 314 11.41 -20.23 -9.05
CA ASP A 314 11.13 -20.96 -10.28
C ASP A 314 12.21 -20.71 -11.34
N ASP A 315 13.07 -21.70 -11.51
CA ASP A 315 14.15 -21.70 -12.47
C ASP A 315 13.68 -21.97 -13.90
N THR A 316 12.42 -22.35 -14.13
CA THR A 316 11.86 -22.60 -15.47
C THR A 316 11.17 -21.38 -16.08
N ASP A 317 10.97 -20.31 -15.30
CA ASP A 317 10.28 -19.10 -15.75
C ASP A 317 11.08 -18.35 -16.84
N ARG A 318 10.59 -18.41 -18.07
CA ARG A 318 11.21 -17.76 -19.23
C ARG A 318 11.21 -16.24 -19.12
N ASN A 319 10.18 -15.66 -18.51
CA ASN A 319 10.07 -14.22 -18.37
C ASN A 319 11.11 -13.72 -17.36
N ALA A 320 11.26 -14.38 -16.22
CA ALA A 320 12.30 -14.09 -15.24
C ALA A 320 13.70 -14.16 -15.87
N LYS A 321 14.01 -15.24 -16.60
CA LYS A 321 15.30 -15.39 -17.32
C LYS A 321 15.51 -14.29 -18.36
N ALA A 322 14.49 -13.94 -19.13
CA ALA A 322 14.58 -12.90 -20.16
C ALA A 322 14.84 -11.51 -19.57
N VAL A 323 14.08 -11.11 -18.54
CA VAL A 323 14.27 -9.83 -17.85
C VAL A 323 15.62 -9.78 -17.15
N LYS A 324 16.08 -10.90 -16.56
CA LYS A 324 17.42 -11.00 -15.97
C LYS A 324 18.52 -10.74 -17.00
N LYS A 325 18.45 -11.39 -18.16
CA LYS A 325 19.40 -11.17 -19.26
C LYS A 325 19.40 -9.72 -19.76
N MET A 326 18.26 -9.04 -19.76
CA MET A 326 18.20 -7.60 -20.09
C MET A 326 18.87 -6.76 -19.00
N ASN A 327 18.58 -7.03 -17.73
CA ASN A 327 19.18 -6.34 -16.59
C ASN A 327 20.71 -6.50 -16.56
N ASP A 328 21.23 -7.70 -16.86
CA ASP A 328 22.68 -7.94 -16.92
C ASP A 328 23.37 -7.07 -17.97
N LYS A 329 22.73 -6.87 -19.13
CA LYS A 329 23.23 -5.96 -20.17
C LYS A 329 23.22 -4.52 -19.68
N ASP A 330 22.14 -4.10 -19.02
CA ASP A 330 22.03 -2.74 -18.47
C ASP A 330 23.11 -2.47 -17.39
N ILE A 331 23.42 -3.46 -16.54
CA ILE A 331 24.53 -3.40 -15.58
C ILE A 331 25.87 -3.18 -16.29
N ILE A 332 26.14 -3.91 -17.38
CA ILE A 332 27.38 -3.78 -18.15
C ILE A 332 27.47 -2.38 -18.77
N ILE A 333 26.38 -1.90 -19.37
CA ILE A 333 26.31 -0.56 -19.96
C ILE A 333 26.56 0.50 -18.88
N GLN A 334 25.90 0.42 -17.73
CA GLN A 334 26.10 1.37 -16.63
C GLN A 334 27.55 1.38 -16.13
N LYS A 335 28.18 0.21 -15.98
CA LYS A 335 29.58 0.10 -15.59
C LYS A 335 30.51 0.75 -16.61
N SER A 336 30.28 0.53 -17.91
CA SER A 336 31.07 1.18 -18.97
C SER A 336 30.93 2.70 -18.95
N GLN A 337 29.72 3.24 -18.78
CA GLN A 337 29.48 4.69 -18.72
C GLN A 337 30.20 5.32 -17.52
N LYS A 338 30.23 4.64 -16.37
CA LYS A 338 30.94 5.12 -15.19
C LYS A 338 32.46 5.19 -15.41
N ILE A 339 33.03 4.21 -16.12
CA ILE A 339 34.47 4.19 -16.45
C ILE A 339 34.82 5.33 -17.42
N LEU A 340 33.97 5.61 -18.40
CA LEU A 340 34.18 6.70 -19.36
C LEU A 340 33.95 8.10 -18.74
N GLY A 341 33.06 8.21 -17.75
CA GLY A 341 32.66 9.49 -17.14
C GLY A 341 33.56 10.02 -16.03
N ASP A 342 34.49 9.21 -15.50
CA ASP A 342 35.47 9.64 -14.48
C ASP A 342 36.71 10.32 -15.09
N VAL A 343 36.73 10.53 -16.41
CA VAL A 343 37.80 11.23 -17.12
C VAL A 343 37.48 12.74 -17.15
N ASP A 344 38.03 13.48 -16.19
CA ASP A 344 38.17 14.95 -16.17
C ASP A 344 36.91 15.84 -16.08
N GLY A 345 35.84 15.38 -15.42
CA GLY A 345 34.66 16.20 -15.15
C GLY A 345 34.93 17.30 -14.11
N GLY A 346 35.24 18.52 -14.57
CA GLY A 346 35.31 19.72 -13.75
C GLY A 346 34.07 19.90 -12.85
N GLN A 347 34.25 20.61 -11.73
CA GLN A 347 33.23 20.97 -10.73
C GLN A 347 32.13 21.90 -11.29
N ASP A 348 31.57 21.59 -12.46
CA ASP A 348 30.44 22.32 -13.00
C ASP A 348 29.22 22.05 -12.14
N ASP A 349 28.54 23.13 -11.76
CA ASP A 349 27.30 23.09 -11.01
C ASP A 349 26.27 22.24 -11.78
N PRO A 350 25.76 21.12 -11.21
CA PRO A 350 24.85 20.21 -11.91
C PRO A 350 23.61 20.92 -12.43
N VAL A 351 23.17 22.00 -11.77
CA VAL A 351 22.03 22.80 -12.22
C VAL A 351 22.36 23.54 -13.53
N LYS A 352 23.57 24.07 -13.69
CA LYS A 352 24.00 24.74 -14.93
C LYS A 352 24.09 23.76 -16.10
N VAL A 353 24.62 22.56 -15.84
CA VAL A 353 24.67 21.48 -16.85
C VAL A 353 23.25 21.11 -17.30
N MET A 354 22.30 20.99 -16.36
CA MET A 354 20.90 20.73 -16.69
C MET A 354 20.31 21.87 -17.54
N ILE A 355 20.48 23.13 -17.17
CA ILE A 355 19.92 24.28 -17.92
C ILE A 355 20.43 24.31 -19.37
N ASN A 356 21.69 23.95 -19.59
CA ASN A 356 22.29 23.89 -20.92
C ASN A 356 21.67 22.81 -21.84
N SER A 357 20.91 21.85 -21.29
CA SER A 357 20.23 20.80 -22.06
C SER A 357 19.00 21.30 -22.86
N ARG A 358 18.62 22.58 -22.73
CA ARG A 358 17.48 23.22 -23.42
C ARG A 358 16.11 22.56 -23.14
N GLN A 359 15.98 21.84 -22.02
CA GLN A 359 14.69 21.32 -21.56
C GLN A 359 13.80 22.45 -21.01
N SER A 360 12.48 22.27 -21.07
CA SER A 360 11.55 23.24 -20.50
C SER A 360 11.52 23.16 -18.97
N ALA A 361 11.12 24.25 -18.31
CA ALA A 361 10.90 24.22 -16.85
C ALA A 361 9.87 23.15 -16.44
N LYS A 362 8.85 22.91 -17.28
CA LYS A 362 7.85 21.86 -17.04
C LYS A 362 8.48 20.47 -17.02
N ASP A 363 9.41 20.19 -17.92
CA ASP A 363 10.10 18.91 -17.98
C ASP A 363 10.98 18.69 -16.76
N PHE A 364 11.69 19.73 -16.31
CA PHE A 364 12.47 19.67 -15.08
C PHE A 364 11.59 19.45 -13.86
N LEU A 365 10.45 20.14 -13.75
CA LEU A 365 9.51 19.92 -12.64
C LEU A 365 8.98 18.49 -12.63
N SER A 366 8.59 17.97 -13.79
CA SER A 366 8.11 16.59 -13.90
C SER A 366 9.19 15.58 -13.55
N GLN A 367 10.43 15.76 -14.01
CA GLN A 367 11.58 14.93 -13.65
C GLN A 367 11.91 15.02 -12.15
N GLY A 368 11.82 16.22 -11.57
CA GLY A 368 12.05 16.44 -10.14
C GLY A 368 11.05 15.69 -9.26
N VAL A 369 9.77 15.76 -9.59
CA VAL A 369 8.70 15.00 -8.91
C VAL A 369 8.95 13.49 -9.03
N GLU A 370 9.28 13.02 -10.23
CA GLU A 370 9.51 11.59 -10.46
C GLU A 370 10.74 11.08 -9.71
N MET A 371 11.86 11.80 -9.74
CA MET A 371 13.06 11.44 -8.98
C MET A 371 12.80 11.41 -7.47
N TYR A 372 11.97 12.32 -6.95
CA TYR A 372 11.57 12.32 -5.55
C TYR A 372 10.76 11.06 -5.19
N LYS A 373 9.77 10.70 -6.03
CA LYS A 373 8.98 9.47 -5.84
C LYS A 373 9.86 8.22 -5.87
N GLN A 374 10.77 8.13 -6.83
CA GLN A 374 11.73 7.03 -6.92
C GLN A 374 12.64 6.97 -5.68
N GLY A 375 13.11 8.13 -5.21
CA GLY A 375 13.87 8.25 -3.96
C GLY A 375 13.13 7.62 -2.77
N ASN A 376 11.82 7.88 -2.64
CA ASN A 376 11.00 7.31 -1.56
C ASN A 376 10.85 5.79 -1.62
N VAL A 377 10.72 5.23 -2.82
CA VAL A 377 10.70 3.77 -3.01
C VAL A 377 12.05 3.18 -2.56
N VAL A 378 13.16 3.72 -3.08
CA VAL A 378 14.51 3.23 -2.79
C VAL A 378 14.91 3.39 -1.33
N PHE A 379 14.46 4.49 -0.69
CA PHE A 379 14.69 4.73 0.72
C PHE A 379 14.04 3.65 1.60
N ARG A 380 12.81 3.24 1.27
CA ARG A 380 12.10 2.16 1.98
C ARG A 380 12.74 0.79 1.80
N GLU A 381 13.41 0.57 0.68
CA GLU A 381 14.24 -0.61 0.43
C GLU A 381 15.62 -0.52 1.11
N GLN A 382 15.90 0.55 1.87
CA GLN A 382 17.13 0.78 2.64
C GLN A 382 18.39 0.98 1.77
N PHE A 383 18.22 1.30 0.48
CA PHE A 383 19.32 1.65 -0.43
C PHE A 383 19.67 3.14 -0.33
N PHE A 384 20.10 3.57 0.86
CA PHE A 384 20.26 5.00 1.21
C PHE A 384 21.20 5.80 0.31
N ASN A 385 22.22 5.17 -0.30
CA ASN A 385 23.08 5.87 -1.26
C ASN A 385 22.29 6.32 -2.48
N THR A 386 21.66 5.36 -3.14
CA THR A 386 20.94 5.59 -4.37
C THR A 386 19.69 6.43 -4.13
N ALA A 387 19.02 6.27 -2.98
CA ALA A 387 17.95 7.17 -2.55
C ALA A 387 18.45 8.61 -2.41
N GLY A 388 19.58 8.82 -1.72
CA GLY A 388 20.21 10.13 -1.55
C GLY A 388 20.55 10.82 -2.88
N GLU A 389 21.09 10.05 -3.84
CA GLU A 389 21.36 10.53 -5.22
C GLU A 389 20.08 10.93 -5.97
N LYS A 390 19.00 10.15 -5.85
CA LYS A 390 17.71 10.47 -6.47
C LYS A 390 17.09 11.73 -5.87
N TYR A 391 17.13 11.89 -4.55
CA TYR A 391 16.67 13.11 -3.88
C TYR A 391 17.52 14.34 -4.25
N GLU A 392 18.84 14.19 -4.36
CA GLU A 392 19.71 15.27 -4.81
C GLU A 392 19.36 15.70 -6.24
N LYS A 393 19.19 14.73 -7.16
CA LYS A 393 18.70 15.00 -8.52
C LYS A 393 17.34 15.71 -8.52
N ALA A 394 16.40 15.28 -7.67
CA ALA A 394 15.09 15.91 -7.54
C ALA A 394 15.20 17.40 -7.17
N ALA A 395 16.01 17.72 -6.15
CA ALA A 395 16.25 19.09 -5.73
C ALA A 395 16.95 19.93 -6.82
N ASN A 396 17.90 19.34 -7.55
CA ASN A 396 18.61 19.99 -8.65
C ASN A 396 17.67 20.29 -9.82
N TYR A 397 16.82 19.35 -10.22
CA TYR A 397 15.81 19.57 -11.27
C TYR A 397 14.85 20.71 -10.92
N ILE A 398 14.32 20.74 -9.69
CA ILE A 398 13.42 21.82 -9.26
C ILE A 398 14.16 23.16 -9.25
N SER A 399 15.43 23.18 -8.83
CA SER A 399 16.25 24.40 -8.84
C SER A 399 16.59 24.86 -10.26
N ALA A 400 16.81 23.94 -11.20
CA ALA A 400 16.97 24.24 -12.62
C ALA A 400 15.70 24.86 -13.21
N ALA A 401 14.53 24.29 -12.88
CA ALA A 401 13.25 24.84 -13.29
C ALA A 401 13.04 26.29 -12.78
N GLU A 402 13.35 26.54 -11.50
CA GLU A 402 13.27 27.89 -10.91
C GLU A 402 14.18 28.89 -11.65
N GLN A 403 15.40 28.50 -12.00
CA GLN A 403 16.33 29.35 -12.74
C GLN A 403 15.87 29.61 -14.18
N VAL A 404 15.35 28.60 -14.88
CA VAL A 404 14.76 28.77 -16.22
C VAL A 404 13.57 29.72 -16.19
N LEU A 405 12.79 29.69 -15.10
CA LEU A 405 11.69 30.62 -14.84
C LEU A 405 12.17 31.98 -14.29
N MET A 406 13.44 32.34 -14.46
CA MET A 406 14.02 33.62 -14.01
C MET A 406 13.80 33.89 -12.51
N ASN A 407 13.85 32.84 -11.69
CA ASN A 407 13.59 32.86 -10.25
C ASN A 407 12.17 33.32 -9.85
N CYS A 408 11.17 33.06 -10.70
CA CYS A 408 9.78 33.15 -10.28
C CYS A 408 9.48 32.21 -9.11
N GLN A 409 8.61 32.64 -8.20
CA GLN A 409 8.19 31.84 -7.06
C GLN A 409 7.48 30.58 -7.55
N LEU A 410 8.06 29.42 -7.23
CA LEU A 410 7.45 28.12 -7.51
C LEU A 410 6.21 27.89 -6.62
N PRO A 411 5.24 27.09 -7.09
CA PRO A 411 4.12 26.65 -6.24
C PRO A 411 4.63 25.98 -4.95
N ASP A 412 3.96 26.24 -3.83
CA ASP A 412 4.36 25.72 -2.51
C ASP A 412 4.48 24.19 -2.52
N SER A 413 3.59 23.48 -3.24
CA SER A 413 3.65 22.03 -3.39
C SER A 413 4.98 21.54 -3.99
N ILE A 414 5.50 22.24 -5.00
CA ILE A 414 6.78 21.94 -5.65
C ILE A 414 7.94 22.32 -4.74
N ASN A 415 7.88 23.49 -4.10
CA ASN A 415 8.93 23.90 -3.18
C ASN A 415 9.03 22.96 -1.97
N ASN A 416 7.89 22.45 -1.49
CA ASN A 416 7.84 21.43 -0.45
C ASN A 416 8.54 20.13 -0.87
N ILE A 417 8.41 19.70 -2.12
CA ILE A 417 9.14 18.54 -2.66
C ILE A 417 10.65 18.81 -2.66
N ARG A 418 11.09 20.01 -3.05
CA ARG A 418 12.52 20.39 -2.99
C ARG A 418 13.05 20.35 -1.56
N VAL A 419 12.34 20.97 -0.61
CA VAL A 419 12.71 20.96 0.81
C VAL A 419 12.74 19.54 1.36
N ALA A 420 11.72 18.73 1.05
CA ALA A 420 11.66 17.33 1.45
C ALA A 420 12.83 16.52 0.85
N SER A 421 13.17 16.75 -0.41
CA SER A 421 14.31 16.10 -1.08
C SER A 421 15.63 16.42 -0.36
N CYS A 422 15.91 17.70 -0.08
CA CYS A 422 17.10 18.09 0.70
C CYS A 422 17.11 17.44 2.08
N LEU A 423 15.97 17.43 2.78
CA LEU A 423 15.84 16.78 4.07
C LEU A 423 16.15 15.28 3.99
N GLN A 424 15.62 14.57 2.99
CA GLN A 424 15.84 13.13 2.85
C GLN A 424 17.26 12.79 2.38
N SER A 425 17.90 13.60 1.54
CA SER A 425 19.33 13.48 1.24
C SER A 425 20.16 13.59 2.52
N ALA A 426 19.87 14.57 3.38
CA ALA A 426 20.55 14.71 4.66
C ALA A 426 20.33 13.49 5.58
N ALA A 427 19.11 12.95 5.61
CA ALA A 427 18.80 11.74 6.37
C ALA A 427 19.61 10.53 5.87
N CYS A 428 19.71 10.34 4.55
CA CYS A 428 20.49 9.27 3.95
C CYS A 428 21.97 9.34 4.32
N ASP A 429 22.57 10.54 4.28
CA ASP A 429 23.98 10.75 4.64
C ASP A 429 24.24 10.53 6.16
N LEU A 430 23.28 10.91 7.01
CA LEU A 430 23.35 10.69 8.47
C LEU A 430 23.19 9.21 8.85
N LEU A 431 22.17 8.53 8.32
CA LEU A 431 21.92 7.10 8.60
C LEU A 431 23.13 6.22 8.27
N ARG A 432 23.89 6.59 7.24
CA ARG A 432 25.10 5.89 6.83
C ARG A 432 26.36 6.25 7.62
N LYS A 433 26.32 7.30 8.45
CA LYS A 433 27.48 7.84 9.19
C LYS A 433 28.73 8.07 8.32
N ARG A 434 28.55 8.46 7.06
CA ARG A 434 29.65 8.55 6.09
C ARG A 434 29.98 9.97 5.65
N ASN A 435 28.96 10.82 5.46
CA ASN A 435 29.12 12.11 4.77
C ASN A 435 28.48 13.29 5.54
N PHE A 436 28.92 13.54 6.77
CA PHE A 436 28.35 14.60 7.61
C PHE A 436 28.42 16.00 6.99
N ARG A 437 29.45 16.29 6.16
CA ARG A 437 29.54 17.56 5.42
C ARG A 437 28.39 17.73 4.41
N ARG A 438 28.02 16.66 3.70
CA ARG A 438 26.89 16.69 2.75
C ARG A 438 25.57 16.83 3.51
N ALA A 439 25.39 16.10 4.61
CA ALA A 439 24.22 16.24 5.47
C ALA A 439 24.04 17.68 6.00
N GLU A 440 25.13 18.33 6.45
CA GLU A 440 25.12 19.74 6.88
C GLU A 440 24.70 20.67 5.74
N ARG A 441 25.24 20.46 4.52
CA ARG A 441 24.89 21.24 3.33
C ARG A 441 23.41 21.10 2.99
N PHE A 442 22.92 19.87 2.79
CA PHE A 442 21.51 19.63 2.42
C PHE A 442 20.54 20.15 3.48
N SER A 443 20.86 20.03 4.76
CA SER A 443 20.03 20.60 5.82
C SER A 443 20.02 22.13 5.78
N SER A 444 21.12 22.75 5.38
CA SER A 444 21.19 24.20 5.18
C SER A 444 20.40 24.64 3.95
N ASP A 445 20.46 23.88 2.86
CA ASP A 445 19.68 24.12 1.65
C ASP A 445 18.18 24.01 1.93
N ALA A 446 17.75 23.01 2.71
CA ALA A 446 16.36 22.88 3.15
C ALA A 446 15.86 24.12 3.94
N ILE A 447 16.70 24.70 4.80
CA ILE A 447 16.39 25.94 5.53
C ILE A 447 16.35 27.14 4.59
N LYS A 448 17.25 27.19 3.60
CA LYS A 448 17.27 28.25 2.60
C LYS A 448 15.98 28.27 1.78
N PHE A 449 15.48 27.11 1.34
CA PHE A 449 14.29 27.01 0.48
C PHE A 449 12.96 27.02 1.25
N GLY A 450 12.90 26.40 2.42
CA GLY A 450 11.67 26.24 3.21
C GLY A 450 11.54 27.21 4.37
N GLY A 451 12.52 28.10 4.55
CA GLY A 451 12.62 28.95 5.73
C GLY A 451 12.84 28.14 7.01
N PHE A 452 12.18 28.55 8.09
CA PHE A 452 12.40 27.92 9.39
C PHE A 452 11.81 26.49 9.44
N ASN A 453 12.67 25.47 9.48
CA ASN A 453 12.28 24.06 9.57
C ASN A 453 13.01 23.36 10.73
N VAL A 454 12.24 22.87 11.72
CA VAL A 454 12.79 22.20 12.93
C VAL A 454 13.56 20.94 12.56
N THR A 455 13.04 20.12 11.65
CA THR A 455 13.69 18.88 11.20
C THR A 455 15.04 19.16 10.53
N ALA A 456 15.10 20.20 9.70
CA ALA A 456 16.34 20.61 9.05
C ALA A 456 17.39 21.07 10.06
N LEU A 457 16.98 21.89 11.05
CA LEU A 457 17.88 22.35 12.11
C LEU A 457 18.39 21.18 12.97
N LEU A 458 17.54 20.21 13.32
CA LEU A 458 17.94 19.02 14.07
C LEU A 458 18.98 18.18 13.31
N ARG A 459 18.71 17.87 12.03
CA ARG A 459 19.63 17.11 11.16
C ARG A 459 20.94 17.87 10.94
N ARG A 460 20.89 19.20 10.79
CA ARG A 460 22.09 20.04 10.69
C ARG A 460 22.91 20.03 11.98
N ALA A 461 22.25 20.11 13.13
CA ALA A 461 22.91 20.05 14.42
C ALA A 461 23.62 18.71 14.61
N GLU A 462 22.95 17.59 14.30
CA GLU A 462 23.52 16.24 14.34
C GLU A 462 24.76 16.13 13.43
N ALA A 463 24.64 16.54 12.17
CA ALA A 463 25.78 16.58 11.25
C ALA A 463 26.95 17.43 11.78
N ARG A 464 26.65 18.57 12.41
CA ARG A 464 27.66 19.47 13.00
C ARG A 464 28.33 18.87 14.23
N MET A 465 27.62 18.12 15.06
CA MET A 465 28.20 17.40 16.20
C MET A 465 29.24 16.39 15.71
N GLU A 466 28.90 15.59 14.70
CA GLU A 466 29.80 14.60 14.10
C GLU A 466 31.02 15.25 13.40
N LEU A 467 30.88 16.50 12.97
CA LEU A 467 31.98 17.31 12.42
C LEU A 467 32.79 18.06 13.50
N GLY A 468 32.48 17.89 14.79
CA GLY A 468 33.13 18.61 15.90
C GLY A 468 32.77 20.11 15.98
N LYS A 469 31.74 20.56 15.25
CA LYS A 469 31.28 21.96 15.21
C LYS A 469 30.24 22.23 16.31
N PHE A 470 30.57 21.91 17.57
CA PHE A 470 29.63 21.90 18.69
C PHE A 470 28.93 23.25 18.91
N ASP A 471 29.64 24.37 18.83
CA ASP A 471 29.03 25.71 18.96
C ASP A 471 27.90 25.96 17.95
N LYS A 472 28.10 25.51 16.70
CA LYS A 472 27.12 25.67 15.63
C LYS A 472 25.94 24.71 15.84
N ALA A 473 26.19 23.50 16.35
CA ALA A 473 25.13 22.55 16.70
C ALA A 473 24.25 23.08 17.84
N VAL A 474 24.84 23.62 18.91
CA VAL A 474 24.09 24.23 20.02
C VAL A 474 23.23 25.41 19.54
N LYS A 475 23.74 26.25 18.63
CA LYS A 475 22.96 27.35 18.03
C LYS A 475 21.74 26.84 17.26
N ASP A 476 21.89 25.78 16.48
CA ASP A 476 20.77 25.15 15.76
C ASP A 476 19.75 24.54 16.73
N LEU A 477 20.19 23.80 17.75
CA LEU A 477 19.30 23.20 18.76
C LEU A 477 18.55 24.25 19.58
N LYS A 478 19.20 25.36 19.98
CA LYS A 478 18.54 26.49 20.65
C LYS A 478 17.54 27.20 19.74
N ALA A 479 17.75 27.19 18.42
CA ALA A 479 16.75 27.67 17.46
C ALA A 479 15.54 26.71 17.41
N CYS A 480 15.76 25.39 17.37
CA CYS A 480 14.69 24.39 17.50
C CYS A 480 13.88 24.58 18.77
N GLU A 481 14.56 24.70 19.91
CA GLU A 481 13.92 24.84 21.23
C GLU A 481 12.97 26.05 21.26
N ARG A 482 13.44 27.22 20.82
CA ARG A 482 12.62 28.44 20.77
C ARG A 482 11.37 28.28 19.91
N SER A 483 11.47 27.53 18.81
CA SER A 483 10.31 27.27 17.94
C SER A 483 9.32 26.28 18.54
N LEU A 484 9.82 25.21 19.17
CA LEU A 484 8.99 24.23 19.86
C LEU A 484 8.28 24.86 21.07
N GLN A 485 8.92 25.76 21.82
CA GLN A 485 8.27 26.50 22.91
C GLN A 485 7.08 27.33 22.44
N LYS A 486 7.21 28.02 21.29
CA LYS A 486 6.07 28.75 20.67
C LYS A 486 4.94 27.81 20.28
N LYS A 487 5.26 26.58 19.85
CA LYS A 487 4.26 25.55 19.49
C LYS A 487 3.67 24.82 20.72
N LYS A 488 4.36 24.77 21.86
CA LYS A 488 3.87 24.17 23.09
C LYS A 488 2.62 24.84 23.64
N GLN A 489 2.50 26.13 23.40
CA GLN A 489 1.27 26.87 23.68
C GLN A 489 0.07 26.41 22.82
N ARG A 490 0.28 25.52 21.83
CA ARG A 490 -0.74 25.08 20.88
C ARG A 490 -1.03 23.58 20.88
N THR A 491 -0.11 22.71 21.36
CA THR A 491 -0.26 21.23 21.24
C THR A 491 0.50 20.44 22.31
N SER A 492 -0.08 19.33 22.80
CA SER A 492 0.50 18.42 23.81
C SER A 492 1.74 17.63 23.30
N ASN A 493 1.77 17.22 22.03
CA ASN A 493 2.87 16.44 21.43
C ASN A 493 4.22 17.20 21.37
N SER A 494 4.20 18.52 21.53
CA SER A 494 5.41 19.35 21.48
C SER A 494 6.30 19.23 22.72
N GLU A 495 5.77 18.73 23.84
CA GLU A 495 6.51 18.67 25.10
C GLU A 495 7.60 17.59 25.09
N ALA A 496 7.28 16.38 24.59
CA ALA A 496 8.26 15.31 24.45
C ALA A 496 9.40 15.72 23.51
N ALA A 497 9.08 16.34 22.38
CA ALA A 497 10.08 16.86 21.44
C ALA A 497 10.95 17.97 22.08
N LEU A 498 10.35 18.86 22.88
CA LEU A 498 11.09 19.91 23.58
C LEU A 498 12.07 19.33 24.62
N THR A 499 11.64 18.30 25.35
CA THR A 499 12.49 17.59 26.32
C THR A 499 13.68 16.91 25.62
N ASP A 500 13.46 16.21 24.50
CA ASP A 500 14.53 15.61 23.69
C ASP A 500 15.55 16.66 23.23
N VAL A 501 15.08 17.81 22.69
CA VAL A 501 15.98 18.89 22.25
C VAL A 501 16.81 19.44 23.41
N ARG A 502 16.19 19.65 24.58
CA ARG A 502 16.90 20.14 25.78
C ARG A 502 17.95 19.15 26.27
N GLU A 503 17.65 17.85 26.25
CA GLU A 503 18.64 16.82 26.57
C GLU A 503 19.80 16.81 25.59
N ARG A 504 19.52 16.92 24.27
CA ARG A 504 20.57 17.02 23.25
C ARG A 504 21.46 18.24 23.47
N ILE A 505 20.89 19.41 23.81
CA ILE A 505 21.68 20.62 24.14
C ILE A 505 22.64 20.33 25.30
N LYS A 506 22.13 19.78 26.41
CA LYS A 506 22.96 19.43 27.58
C LYS A 506 24.08 18.45 27.23
N ARG A 507 23.78 17.42 26.44
CA ARG A 507 24.77 16.43 25.98
C ARG A 507 25.87 17.08 25.14
N VAL A 508 25.50 17.94 24.20
CA VAL A 508 26.46 18.65 23.34
C VAL A 508 27.34 19.59 24.14
N GLU A 509 26.75 20.40 25.03
CA GLU A 509 27.48 21.32 25.90
C GLU A 509 28.43 20.56 26.85
N TYR A 510 27.99 19.40 27.35
CA TYR A 510 28.85 18.51 28.15
C TYR A 510 30.04 17.98 27.33
N ILE A 511 29.82 17.42 26.14
CA ILE A 511 30.91 16.93 25.26
C ILE A 511 31.89 18.06 24.95
N GLN A 512 31.37 19.25 24.64
CA GLN A 512 32.20 20.42 24.38
C GLN A 512 33.07 20.79 25.58
N SER A 513 32.52 20.76 26.81
CA SER A 513 33.26 21.05 28.05
C SER A 513 34.39 20.05 28.32
N GLN A 514 34.19 18.77 27.98
CA GLN A 514 35.22 17.75 28.16
C GLN A 514 36.39 17.97 27.20
N ILE A 515 36.09 18.33 25.95
CA ILE A 515 37.10 18.60 24.92
C ILE A 515 37.90 19.87 25.26
N THR A 516 37.24 20.95 25.70
CA THR A 516 37.94 22.20 26.04
C THR A 516 38.69 22.11 27.37
N GLY A 517 38.17 21.38 28.36
CA GLY A 517 38.81 21.19 29.66
C GLY A 517 40.07 20.32 29.65
N HIS A 518 40.27 19.49 28.63
CA HIS A 518 41.50 18.70 28.45
C HIS A 518 42.64 19.49 27.78
N VAL A 519 42.37 20.67 27.23
CA VAL A 519 43.39 21.60 26.75
C VAL A 519 43.83 22.48 27.92
N LYS A 520 44.53 21.91 28.90
CA LYS A 520 45.36 22.75 29.78
C LYS A 520 46.55 23.23 28.94
N PRO A 521 46.80 24.54 28.82
CA PRO A 521 48.01 25.01 28.16
C PRO A 521 49.22 24.45 28.93
N ASN A 522 50.04 23.64 28.26
CA ASN A 522 51.40 23.37 28.72
C ASN A 522 52.17 24.68 28.59
N THR A 523 52.09 25.51 29.63
CA THR A 523 53.02 26.62 29.85
C THR A 523 54.32 25.99 30.35
N ASN A 524 55.28 25.80 29.45
CA ASN A 524 56.70 25.75 29.79
C ASN A 524 57.35 27.02 29.25
#